data_AF-A0A7G9GTX0-F1
#
_entry.id   AF-A0A7G9GTX0-F1
#
_cell.length_a   1.000
_cell.length_b   1.000
_cell.length_c   1.000
_cell.angle_alpha   90.00
_cell.angle_beta   90.00
_cell.angle_gamma   90.00
#
_symmetry.space_group_name_H-M   'P 1'
#
loop_
_entity.id
_entity.type
_entity.pdbx_description
1 polymer ?
#
loop_
_entity_poly.entity_id
_entity_poly.type
_entity_poly.pdbx_seq_one_letter_code
_entity_poly.pdbx_strand_id
1 'polypeptide(L)'
;MESSYDRMDNYYDAAYENFLFLYKKKPEEITEENEIQIQRMAANHIGFFMTWIIQHHFEGEIHEDEPEALEKVRKEEMLGVDFFLDYCDGKLWISDFSNEILPFVGAYYEQYIHEYNVWVVNDLCDLPLEFVGTWEDYHRFEHIIDEAYADYKENVG
;
A
#
# COMPACT_ATOMS: atom_id res chain seq x y z
N MET A 1 -16.78 -15.83 3.86
CA MET A 1 -15.57 -15.55 3.08
C MET A 1 -15.41 -14.06 3.19
N GLU A 2 -14.46 -13.62 4.01
CA GLU A 2 -14.15 -12.20 4.13
C GLU A 2 -13.70 -11.70 2.75
N SER A 3 -14.24 -10.56 2.33
CA SER A 3 -13.86 -9.94 1.06
C SER A 3 -12.65 -9.06 1.32
N SER A 4 -11.59 -9.26 0.54
CA SER A 4 -10.46 -8.32 0.45
C SER A 4 -10.64 -7.43 -0.79
N TYR A 5 -10.13 -6.21 -0.70
CA TYR A 5 -9.98 -5.30 -1.83
C TYR A 5 -8.77 -5.66 -2.68
N ASP A 6 -7.69 -6.09 -2.03
CA ASP A 6 -6.44 -6.41 -2.71
C ASP A 6 -5.55 -7.35 -1.90
N ARG A 7 -4.55 -7.95 -2.55
CA ARG A 7 -3.65 -8.94 -1.96
C ARG A 7 -2.26 -8.86 -2.60
N MET A 8 -1.22 -8.88 -1.77
CA MET A 8 0.18 -8.95 -2.21
C MET A 8 0.42 -10.14 -3.15
N ASP A 9 -0.19 -11.29 -2.84
CA ASP A 9 -0.11 -12.53 -3.64
C ASP A 9 -0.45 -12.32 -5.13
N ASN A 10 -1.33 -11.35 -5.46
CA ASN A 10 -1.72 -11.06 -6.84
C ASN A 10 -0.57 -10.50 -7.68
N TYR A 11 0.45 -9.94 -7.04
CA TYR A 11 1.56 -9.22 -7.68
C TYR A 11 2.92 -9.86 -7.44
N TYR A 12 3.00 -10.85 -6.55
CA TYR A 12 4.26 -11.46 -6.12
C TYR A 12 5.08 -12.00 -7.30
N ASP A 13 4.47 -12.78 -8.20
CA ASP A 13 5.19 -13.38 -9.34
C ASP A 13 5.83 -12.31 -10.25
N ALA A 14 5.12 -11.20 -10.49
CA ALA A 14 5.63 -10.10 -11.30
C ALA A 14 6.77 -9.34 -10.57
N ALA A 15 6.60 -9.04 -9.28
CA ALA A 15 7.64 -8.42 -8.47
C ALA A 15 8.89 -9.33 -8.38
N TYR A 16 8.71 -10.64 -8.30
CA TYR A 16 9.77 -11.64 -8.28
C TYR A 16 10.56 -11.65 -9.59
N GLU A 17 9.89 -11.70 -10.74
CA GLU A 17 10.53 -11.63 -12.06
C GLU A 17 11.30 -10.32 -12.25
N ASN A 18 10.70 -9.19 -11.87
CA ASN A 18 11.33 -7.88 -11.89
C ASN A 18 12.58 -7.84 -11.01
N PHE A 19 12.50 -8.36 -9.78
CA PHE A 19 13.63 -8.44 -8.87
C PHE A 19 14.79 -9.24 -9.45
N LEU A 20 14.52 -10.45 -9.98
CA LEU A 20 15.57 -11.25 -10.62
C LEU A 20 16.24 -10.49 -11.77
N PHE A 21 15.45 -9.80 -12.59
CA PHE A 21 15.96 -9.01 -13.71
C PHE A 21 16.83 -7.83 -13.26
N LEU A 22 16.31 -6.99 -12.35
CA LEU A 22 16.97 -5.78 -11.87
C LEU A 22 18.29 -6.09 -11.17
N TYR A 23 18.29 -7.11 -10.31
CA TYR A 23 19.45 -7.49 -9.51
C TYR A 23 20.33 -8.55 -10.18
N LYS A 24 19.97 -8.98 -11.40
CA LYS A 24 20.68 -10.00 -12.20
C LYS A 24 20.93 -11.29 -11.41
N LYS A 25 19.94 -11.68 -10.62
CA LYS A 25 19.94 -12.87 -9.76
C LYS A 25 19.28 -14.05 -10.47
N LYS A 26 19.63 -15.24 -10.03
CA LYS A 26 18.92 -16.47 -10.36
C LYS A 26 18.02 -16.91 -9.22
N PRO A 27 16.97 -17.71 -9.48
CA PRO A 27 16.07 -18.22 -8.44
C PRO A 27 16.78 -18.88 -7.26
N GLU A 28 17.87 -19.63 -7.52
CA GLU A 28 18.65 -20.31 -6.49
C GLU A 28 19.51 -19.37 -5.61
N GLU A 29 19.60 -18.09 -5.95
CA GLU A 29 20.38 -17.07 -5.22
C GLU A 29 19.51 -16.17 -4.34
N ILE A 30 18.20 -16.45 -4.28
CA ILE A 30 17.24 -15.73 -3.45
C ILE A 30 17.42 -16.13 -1.99
N THR A 31 17.55 -15.11 -1.14
CA THR A 31 17.65 -15.23 0.32
C THR A 31 16.33 -14.80 0.97
N GLU A 32 16.16 -15.06 2.26
CA GLU A 32 15.01 -14.57 3.04
C GLU A 32 14.91 -13.03 3.03
N GLU A 33 16.04 -12.32 3.00
CA GLU A 33 16.04 -10.85 2.88
C GLU A 33 15.54 -10.39 1.51
N ASN A 34 15.90 -11.11 0.45
CA ASN A 34 15.37 -10.84 -0.89
C ASN A 34 13.88 -11.13 -0.98
N GLU A 35 13.42 -12.19 -0.31
CA GLU A 35 12.01 -12.55 -0.22
C GLU A 35 11.18 -11.42 0.41
N ILE A 36 11.63 -10.89 1.55
CA ILE A 36 10.99 -9.74 2.20
C ILE A 36 10.95 -8.53 1.26
N GLN A 37 12.05 -8.26 0.55
CA GLN A 37 12.09 -7.15 -0.41
C GLN A 37 11.09 -7.33 -1.56
N ILE A 38 10.98 -8.54 -2.11
CA ILE A 38 10.03 -8.87 -3.20
C ILE A 38 8.59 -8.70 -2.71
N GLN A 39 8.27 -9.12 -1.49
CA GLN A 39 6.95 -8.92 -0.90
C GLN A 39 6.62 -7.43 -0.72
N ARG A 40 7.60 -6.62 -0.29
CA ARG A 40 7.45 -5.15 -0.19
C ARG A 40 7.23 -4.53 -1.57
N MET A 41 7.95 -4.97 -2.61
CA MET A 41 7.74 -4.51 -3.99
C MET A 41 6.34 -4.87 -4.49
N ALA A 42 5.87 -6.09 -4.22
CA ALA A 42 4.55 -6.58 -4.59
C ALA A 42 3.40 -5.85 -3.88
N ALA A 43 3.63 -5.43 -2.63
CA ALA A 43 2.64 -4.76 -1.80
C ALA A 43 2.76 -3.22 -1.79
N ASN A 44 3.69 -2.63 -2.56
CA ASN A 44 4.07 -1.22 -2.39
C ASN A 44 2.88 -0.27 -2.57
N HIS A 45 2.05 -0.47 -3.60
CA HIS A 45 0.84 0.34 -3.81
C HIS A 45 -0.19 0.13 -2.70
N ILE A 46 -0.33 -1.06 -2.15
CA ILE A 46 -1.23 -1.30 -1.00
C ILE A 46 -0.70 -0.55 0.22
N GLY A 47 0.62 -0.57 0.43
CA GLY A 47 1.30 0.13 1.51
C GLY A 47 1.14 1.65 1.46
N PHE A 48 1.16 2.26 0.28
CA PHE A 48 0.89 3.70 0.12
C PHE A 48 -0.54 4.04 0.56
N PHE A 49 -1.52 3.24 0.14
CA PHE A 49 -2.91 3.43 0.54
C PHE A 49 -3.09 3.23 2.05
N MET A 50 -2.52 2.17 2.61
CA MET A 50 -2.59 1.89 4.05
C MET A 50 -1.92 3.00 4.87
N THR A 51 -0.84 3.59 4.36
CA THR A 51 -0.20 4.76 4.99
C THR A 51 -1.19 5.91 5.11
N TRP A 52 -1.89 6.25 4.03
CA TRP A 52 -2.90 7.32 4.04
C TRP A 52 -4.04 7.03 5.02
N ILE A 53 -4.52 5.79 5.06
CA ILE A 53 -5.57 5.37 6.00
C ILE A 53 -5.14 5.60 7.45
N ILE A 54 -3.93 5.20 7.83
CA ILE A 54 -3.42 5.33 9.20
C ILE A 54 -3.13 6.79 9.56
N GLN A 55 -2.58 7.57 8.63
CA GLN A 55 -2.31 9.00 8.82
C GLN A 55 -3.61 9.80 9.06
N HIS A 56 -4.72 9.34 8.50
CA HIS A 56 -6.03 9.98 8.63
C HIS A 56 -6.94 9.36 9.70
N HIS A 57 -6.44 8.42 10.51
CA HIS A 57 -7.21 7.73 11.56
C HIS A 57 -8.43 6.95 11.03
N PHE A 58 -8.32 6.40 9.82
CA PHE A 58 -9.37 5.62 9.17
C PHE A 58 -9.17 4.11 9.24
N GLU A 59 -8.16 3.65 9.98
CA GLU A 59 -7.96 2.24 10.28
C GLU A 59 -9.17 1.63 11.01
N GLY A 60 -9.42 0.34 10.76
CA GLY A 60 -10.49 -0.39 11.42
C GLY A 60 -10.15 -0.79 12.85
N GLU A 61 -11.18 -1.09 13.65
CA GLU A 61 -11.06 -1.48 15.08
C GLU A 61 -10.17 -2.72 15.29
N ILE A 62 -9.95 -3.53 14.24
CA ILE A 62 -9.07 -4.71 14.30
C ILE A 62 -7.62 -4.36 14.65
N HIS A 63 -7.19 -3.11 14.42
CA HIS A 63 -5.85 -2.64 14.70
C HIS A 63 -5.71 -1.97 16.09
N GLU A 64 -6.77 -1.90 16.91
CA GLU A 64 -6.73 -1.27 18.24
C GLU A 64 -5.73 -1.93 19.20
N ASP A 65 -5.47 -3.23 19.02
CA ASP A 65 -4.51 -4.00 19.82
C ASP A 65 -3.04 -3.74 19.41
N GLU A 66 -2.81 -2.97 18.33
CA GLU A 66 -1.49 -2.66 17.78
C GLU A 66 -1.18 -1.14 17.77
N PRO A 67 -1.41 -0.41 18.88
CA PRO A 67 -1.31 1.05 18.90
C PRO A 67 0.12 1.55 18.66
N GLU A 68 1.13 0.76 19.02
CA GLU A 68 2.54 1.10 18.79
C GLU A 68 2.90 1.08 17.30
N ALA A 69 2.35 0.12 16.54
CA ALA A 69 2.62 0.01 15.11
C ALA A 69 1.94 1.15 14.34
N LEU A 70 0.69 1.42 14.66
CA LEU A 70 -0.04 2.57 14.11
C LEU A 70 0.69 3.88 14.39
N GLU A 71 1.17 4.08 15.62
CA GLU A 71 1.89 5.29 16.00
C GLU A 71 3.24 5.43 15.28
N LYS A 72 3.95 4.32 15.00
CA LYS A 72 5.16 4.36 14.19
C LYS A 72 4.88 4.79 12.76
N VAL A 73 3.78 4.34 12.15
CA VAL A 73 3.39 4.82 10.82
C VAL A 73 3.07 6.32 10.88
N ARG A 74 2.26 6.77 11.84
CA ARG A 74 1.92 8.20 11.99
C ARG A 74 3.14 9.09 12.24
N LYS A 75 4.17 8.57 12.93
CA LYS A 75 5.45 9.27 13.17
C LYS A 75 6.46 9.12 12.04
N GLU A 76 6.10 8.47 10.95
CA GLU A 76 6.97 8.20 9.81
C GLU A 76 8.18 7.30 10.14
N GLU A 77 8.06 6.49 11.18
CA GLU A 77 9.08 5.54 11.66
C GLU A 77 8.91 4.14 11.07
N MET A 78 7.75 3.82 10.50
CA MET A 78 7.41 2.56 9.84
C MET A 78 6.64 2.85 8.55
N LEU A 79 7.01 2.23 7.43
CA LEU A 79 6.25 2.41 6.19
C LEU A 79 4.94 1.63 6.25
N GLY A 80 3.87 2.13 5.61
CA GLY A 80 2.61 1.41 5.58
C GLY A 80 2.68 0.05 4.86
N VAL A 81 3.64 -0.16 3.95
CA VAL A 81 3.90 -1.49 3.37
C VAL A 81 4.40 -2.50 4.40
N ASP A 82 5.21 -2.04 5.37
CA ASP A 82 5.69 -2.90 6.46
C ASP A 82 4.55 -3.20 7.42
N PHE A 83 3.74 -2.18 7.76
CA PHE A 83 2.53 -2.38 8.55
C PHE A 83 1.60 -3.41 7.90
N PHE A 84 1.34 -3.27 6.60
CA PHE A 84 0.46 -4.14 5.84
C PHE A 84 0.94 -5.61 5.83
N LEU A 85 2.24 -5.84 5.63
CA LEU A 85 2.79 -7.20 5.62
C LEU A 85 2.80 -7.83 7.02
N ASP A 86 3.13 -7.06 8.05
CA ASP A 86 3.29 -7.56 9.41
C ASP A 86 1.94 -7.71 10.16
N TYR A 87 0.97 -6.84 9.87
CA TYR A 87 -0.28 -6.72 10.66
C TYR A 87 -1.56 -7.00 9.85
N CYS A 88 -1.51 -7.05 8.52
CA CYS A 88 -2.67 -7.32 7.66
C CYS A 88 -2.50 -8.61 6.82
N ASP A 89 -1.62 -9.53 7.22
CA ASP A 89 -1.37 -10.82 6.53
C ASP A 89 -1.15 -10.75 5.00
N GLY A 90 -0.70 -9.59 4.50
CA GLY A 90 -0.51 -9.32 3.08
C GLY A 90 -1.82 -9.17 2.28
N LYS A 91 -2.96 -8.92 2.94
CA LYS A 91 -4.27 -8.77 2.32
C LYS A 91 -5.01 -7.57 2.88
N LEU A 92 -5.61 -6.79 2.00
CA LEU A 92 -6.33 -5.57 2.35
C LEU A 92 -7.80 -5.90 2.58
N TRP A 93 -8.15 -6.19 3.83
CA TRP A 93 -9.48 -6.59 4.24
C TRP A 93 -10.42 -5.40 4.41
N ILE A 94 -11.73 -5.65 4.28
CA ILE A 94 -12.74 -4.64 4.67
C ILE A 94 -12.57 -4.23 6.14
N SER A 95 -12.15 -5.14 7.02
CA SER A 95 -11.95 -4.87 8.44
C SER A 95 -10.74 -3.98 8.75
N ASP A 96 -9.82 -3.77 7.81
CA ASP A 96 -8.68 -2.88 7.99
C ASP A 96 -9.09 -1.41 7.96
N PHE A 97 -10.35 -1.13 7.60
CA PHE A 97 -10.92 0.20 7.50
C PHE A 97 -12.03 0.44 8.53
N SER A 98 -12.15 1.69 8.98
CA SER A 98 -13.29 2.13 9.76
C SER A 98 -14.56 2.18 8.90
N ASN A 99 -15.72 2.04 9.54
CA ASN A 99 -17.02 2.12 8.84
C ASN A 99 -17.24 3.47 8.13
N GLU A 100 -16.58 4.54 8.59
CA GLU A 100 -16.68 5.87 8.02
C GLU A 100 -16.07 5.95 6.61
N ILE A 101 -14.92 5.32 6.39
CA ILE A 101 -14.18 5.44 5.13
C ILE A 101 -14.59 4.40 4.09
N LEU A 102 -15.21 3.28 4.51
CA LEU A 102 -15.56 2.17 3.61
C LEU A 102 -16.32 2.58 2.33
N PRO A 103 -17.32 3.49 2.38
CA PRO A 103 -17.98 3.96 1.16
C PRO A 103 -17.05 4.64 0.16
N PHE A 104 -16.06 5.39 0.64
CA PHE A 104 -15.03 6.01 -0.20
C PHE A 104 -14.08 4.96 -0.77
N VAL A 105 -13.54 4.07 0.08
CA VAL A 105 -12.64 2.98 -0.37
C VAL A 105 -13.30 2.15 -1.46
N GLY A 106 -14.55 1.74 -1.26
CA GLY A 106 -15.31 0.96 -2.25
C GLY A 106 -15.58 1.68 -3.57
N ALA A 107 -15.63 3.02 -3.57
CA ALA A 107 -15.84 3.82 -4.78
C ALA A 107 -14.53 4.19 -5.49
N TYR A 108 -13.42 4.27 -4.76
CA TYR A 108 -12.17 4.87 -5.24
C TYR A 108 -11.03 3.87 -5.45
N TYR A 109 -10.97 2.75 -4.74
CA TYR A 109 -9.75 1.91 -4.71
C TYR A 109 -9.28 1.43 -6.10
N GLU A 110 -10.19 1.08 -7.02
CA GLU A 110 -9.79 0.71 -8.39
C GLU A 110 -9.17 1.89 -9.17
N GLN A 111 -9.71 3.10 -8.99
CA GLN A 111 -9.19 4.32 -9.59
C GLN A 111 -7.84 4.71 -8.96
N TYR A 112 -7.70 4.54 -7.64
CA TYR A 112 -6.44 4.71 -6.93
C TYR A 112 -5.30 3.88 -7.54
N ILE A 113 -5.54 2.60 -7.86
CA ILE A 113 -4.51 1.75 -8.50
C ILE A 113 -4.08 2.33 -9.85
N HIS A 114 -5.02 2.88 -10.63
CA HIS A 114 -4.68 3.53 -11.90
C HIS A 114 -3.82 4.77 -11.68
N GLU A 115 -4.22 5.65 -10.77
CA GLU A 115 -3.51 6.91 -10.46
C GLU A 115 -2.11 6.66 -9.89
N TYR A 116 -1.99 5.68 -8.99
CA TYR A 116 -0.70 5.22 -8.48
C TYR A 116 0.23 4.80 -9.62
N ASN A 117 -0.25 3.94 -10.54
CA ASN A 117 0.56 3.48 -11.67
C ASN A 117 0.97 4.62 -12.62
N VAL A 118 0.07 5.56 -12.88
CA VAL A 118 0.35 6.75 -13.70
C VAL A 118 1.42 7.63 -13.04
N TRP A 119 1.30 7.88 -11.74
CA TRP A 119 2.25 8.67 -10.97
C TRP A 119 3.64 8.01 -10.91
N VAL A 120 3.72 6.70 -10.66
CA VAL A 120 4.99 5.97 -10.66
C VAL A 120 5.74 6.15 -11.98
N VAL A 121 5.04 6.00 -13.11
CA VAL A 121 5.66 6.08 -14.44
C VAL A 121 6.04 7.52 -14.80
N ASN A 122 5.16 8.49 -14.54
CA ASN A 122 5.33 9.85 -15.05
C ASN A 122 6.09 10.78 -14.10
N ASP A 123 5.90 10.62 -12.79
CA ASP A 123 6.40 11.55 -11.78
C ASP A 123 7.60 10.97 -11.02
N LEU A 124 7.58 9.67 -10.72
CA LEU A 124 8.73 9.00 -10.11
C LEU A 124 9.78 8.57 -11.16
N CYS A 125 9.38 8.49 -12.44
CA CYS A 125 10.19 7.93 -13.52
C CYS A 125 10.66 6.49 -13.24
N ASP A 126 9.82 5.69 -12.58
CA ASP A 126 10.07 4.30 -12.21
C ASP A 126 8.98 3.37 -12.78
N LEU A 127 9.04 2.08 -12.47
CA LEU A 127 8.04 1.09 -12.87
C LEU A 127 7.34 0.47 -11.66
N PRO A 128 6.02 0.25 -11.73
CA PRO A 128 5.31 -0.47 -10.68
C PRO A 128 5.94 -1.84 -10.43
N LEU A 129 5.98 -2.27 -9.16
CA LEU A 129 6.55 -3.55 -8.72
C LEU A 129 8.09 -3.67 -8.90
N GLU A 130 8.80 -2.57 -9.17
CA GLU A 130 10.27 -2.56 -9.31
C GLU A 130 11.00 -1.89 -8.13
N PHE A 131 10.26 -1.24 -7.24
CA PHE A 131 10.80 -0.46 -6.11
C PHE A 131 9.93 -0.58 -4.86
N VAL A 132 10.46 -0.08 -3.74
CA VAL A 132 9.73 0.16 -2.49
C VAL A 132 9.83 1.65 -2.21
N GLY A 133 8.68 2.32 -2.04
CA GLY A 133 8.66 3.77 -1.87
C GLY A 133 9.16 4.21 -0.49
N THR A 134 9.56 5.47 -0.43
CA THR A 134 9.98 6.15 0.80
C THR A 134 8.88 7.08 1.31
N TRP A 135 9.07 7.68 2.49
CA TRP A 135 8.20 8.76 2.98
C TRP A 135 8.21 9.98 2.06
N GLU A 136 9.34 10.32 1.44
CA GLU A 136 9.42 11.40 0.45
C GLU A 136 8.53 11.09 -0.76
N ASP A 137 8.54 9.85 -1.24
CA ASP A 137 7.67 9.40 -2.33
C ASP A 137 6.19 9.43 -1.92
N TYR A 138 5.87 9.00 -0.70
CA TYR A 138 4.52 9.07 -0.14
C TYR A 138 4.00 10.51 -0.08
N HIS A 139 4.76 11.48 0.45
CA HIS A 139 4.34 12.88 0.51
C HIS A 139 4.18 13.52 -0.88
N ARG A 140 4.92 13.03 -1.87
CA ARG A 140 4.73 13.44 -3.27
C ARG A 140 3.45 12.88 -3.88
N PHE A 141 2.86 11.84 -3.30
CA PHE A 141 1.70 11.13 -3.83
C PHE A 141 0.40 11.42 -3.04
N GLU A 142 0.46 11.58 -1.72
CA GLU A 142 -0.71 11.60 -0.82
C GLU A 142 -1.81 12.61 -1.24
N HIS A 143 -1.40 13.74 -1.82
CA HIS A 143 -2.31 14.78 -2.31
C HIS A 143 -3.32 14.26 -3.35
N ILE A 144 -2.97 13.21 -4.11
CA ILE A 144 -3.88 12.58 -5.10
C ILE A 144 -5.05 11.90 -4.37
N ILE A 145 -4.77 11.21 -3.26
CA ILE A 145 -5.82 10.59 -2.42
C ILE A 145 -6.62 11.68 -1.69
N ASP A 146 -5.95 12.72 -1.19
CA ASP A 146 -6.60 13.84 -0.51
C ASP A 146 -7.63 14.55 -1.41
N GLU A 147 -7.26 14.83 -2.66
CA GLU A 147 -8.13 15.44 -3.67
C GLU A 147 -9.32 14.53 -3.97
N ALA A 148 -9.08 13.24 -4.20
CA ALA A 148 -10.15 12.27 -4.43
C ALA A 148 -11.12 12.15 -3.23
N TYR A 149 -10.60 12.18 -2.00
CA TYR A 149 -11.42 12.12 -0.80
C TYR A 149 -12.20 13.42 -0.56
N ALA A 150 -11.61 14.58 -0.86
CA ALA A 150 -12.30 15.86 -0.82
C ALA A 150 -13.47 15.90 -1.81
N ASP A 151 -13.23 15.52 -3.07
CA ASP A 151 -14.24 15.46 -4.13
C ASP A 151 -15.37 14.48 -3.77
N TYR A 152 -15.03 13.33 -3.18
CA TYR A 152 -16.03 12.37 -2.71
C TYR A 152 -16.97 13.01 -1.66
N LYS A 153 -16.42 13.73 -0.68
CA LYS A 153 -17.20 14.41 0.35
C LYS A 153 -18.09 15.52 -0.20
N GLU A 154 -17.64 16.24 -1.23
CA GLU A 154 -18.46 17.29 -1.87
C GLU A 154 -19.62 16.74 -2.70
N ASN A 155 -19.46 15.56 -3.31
CA ASN A 155 -20.44 14.97 -4.21
C ASN A 155 -21.39 13.96 -3.55
N VAL A 156 -21.06 13.45 -2.35
CA VAL A 156 -21.87 12.49 -1.58
C VAL A 156 -22.40 13.08 -0.27
N GLY A 157 -21.92 14.27 0.13
CA GLY A 157 -22.35 15.03 1.32
C GLY A 157 -23.67 15.77 1.20
#